data_AF-A0A1I7I9I9-F1
#
_entry.id   AF-A0A1I7I9I9-F1
#
_cell.length_a   1.000
_cell.length_b   1.000
_cell.length_c   1.000
_cell.angle_alpha   90.00
_cell.angle_beta   90.00
_cell.angle_gamma   90.00
#
_symmetry.space_group_name_H-M   'P 1'
#
loop_
_entity.id
_entity.type
_entity.pdbx_description
1 polymer ?
#
loop_
_entity_poly.entity_id
_entity_poly.type
_entity_poly.pdbx_seq_one_letter_code
_entity_poly.pdbx_strand_id
1 'polypeptide(L)'
;MSKAKGRSFLYDVLMPKVYGLGAAVVIIGALFKIQHWEGADLMLIIGLSTEAVIFALSAFQPNHAEPDWARVYPQLADDYAGEGLVPANAALSAGPSVTGKLDEMMRNADITPETINRLGLGLNRLSETAASMSDMSQATAATEEYAVRVRTASDQLDKINVAYASTADAISKMAVSSADAQEYHNQVQGMTRNLGALNAVYEMELQDANNHLKAMNKFYGNLSMAMENLTDASKDTEQFKQEVGRLTQNLHSLNTVYGNMLTAMKG
;
A
#
# COMPACT_ATOMS: atom_id res chain seq x y z
N MET A 1 -30.37 34.42 36.16
CA MET A 1 -29.97 33.25 36.98
C MET A 1 -29.46 32.16 36.05
N SER A 2 -28.14 31.94 35.98
CA SER A 2 -27.56 30.87 35.16
C SER A 2 -27.81 29.52 35.86
N LYS A 3 -28.66 28.68 35.27
CA LYS A 3 -28.83 27.30 35.72
C LYS A 3 -27.59 26.52 35.27
N ALA A 4 -26.61 26.38 36.16
CA ALA A 4 -25.52 25.43 35.99
C ALA A 4 -26.09 24.01 35.93
N LYS A 5 -26.29 23.48 34.73
CA LYS A 5 -26.76 22.11 34.51
C LYS A 5 -25.54 21.19 34.65
N GLY A 6 -25.61 20.25 35.59
CA GLY A 6 -24.49 19.41 36.00
C GLY A 6 -23.85 18.65 34.83
N ARG A 7 -22.52 18.71 34.76
CA ARG A 7 -21.70 17.97 33.79
C ARG A 7 -22.00 16.48 33.92
N SER A 8 -22.48 15.87 32.85
CA SER A 8 -22.86 14.46 32.86
C SER A 8 -21.60 13.62 32.69
N PHE A 9 -21.20 12.91 33.76
CA PHE A 9 -19.99 12.10 33.76
C PHE A 9 -19.91 11.11 32.59
N LEU A 10 -21.06 10.56 32.19
CA LEU A 10 -21.18 9.63 31.06
C LEU A 10 -20.85 10.30 29.71
N TYR A 11 -21.43 11.46 29.41
CA TYR A 11 -21.24 12.07 28.09
C TYR A 11 -19.97 12.92 28.02
N ASP A 12 -19.61 13.61 29.10
CA ASP A 12 -18.50 14.58 29.09
C ASP A 12 -17.14 13.95 29.41
N VAL A 13 -17.10 12.79 30.06
CA VAL A 13 -15.84 12.15 30.50
C VAL A 13 -15.67 10.75 29.92
N LEU A 14 -16.73 9.95 29.86
CA LEU A 14 -16.65 8.57 29.36
C LEU A 14 -16.71 8.50 27.83
N MET A 15 -17.60 9.26 27.18
CA MET A 15 -17.79 9.23 25.72
C MET A 15 -16.51 9.55 24.92
N PRO A 16 -15.71 10.58 25.25
CA PRO A 16 -14.46 10.86 24.54
C PRO A 16 -13.44 9.71 24.62
N LYS A 17 -13.41 8.99 25.74
CA LYS A 17 -12.54 7.82 25.91
C LYS A 17 -13.03 6.62 25.10
N VAL A 18 -14.34 6.44 25.00
CA VAL A 18 -14.95 5.41 24.15
C VAL A 18 -14.68 5.68 22.67
N TYR A 19 -14.78 6.94 22.22
CA TYR A 19 -14.38 7.32 20.85
C TYR A 19 -12.89 7.04 20.59
N GLY A 20 -12.01 7.41 21.53
CA GLY A 20 -10.58 7.16 21.39
C GLY A 20 -10.21 5.67 21.35
N LEU A 21 -10.85 4.84 22.19
CA LEU A 21 -10.64 3.40 22.20
C LEU A 21 -11.22 2.71 20.96
N GLY A 22 -12.40 3.14 20.49
CA GLY A 22 -13.00 2.65 19.25
C GLY A 22 -12.13 2.91 18.03
N ALA A 23 -11.67 4.16 17.88
CA ALA A 23 -10.78 4.56 16.81
C ALA A 23 -9.47 3.76 16.80
N ALA A 24 -8.91 3.44 17.97
CA ALA A 24 -7.72 2.61 18.07
C ALA A 24 -7.94 1.19 17.51
N VAL A 25 -9.09 0.56 17.80
CA VAL A 25 -9.44 -0.77 17.27
C VAL A 25 -9.62 -0.73 15.75
N VAL A 26 -10.25 0.32 15.21
CA VAL A 26 -10.41 0.54 13.76
C VAL A 26 -9.05 0.69 13.07
N ILE A 27 -8.15 1.49 13.64
CA ILE A 27 -6.81 1.71 13.08
C ILE A 27 -6.00 0.40 13.05
N ILE A 28 -6.10 -0.44 14.09
CA ILE A 28 -5.46 -1.76 14.10
C ILE A 28 -6.05 -2.68 13.02
N GLY A 29 -7.38 -2.67 12.83
CA GLY A 29 -8.02 -3.42 11.75
C GLY A 29 -7.58 -2.96 10.35
N ALA A 30 -7.49 -1.65 10.13
CA ALA A 30 -6.96 -1.10 8.89
C ALA A 30 -5.48 -1.45 8.66
N LEU A 31 -4.66 -1.41 9.72
CA LEU A 31 -3.25 -1.80 9.66
C LEU A 31 -3.08 -3.27 9.23
N PHE A 32 -3.87 -4.18 9.81
CA PHE A 32 -3.86 -5.60 9.44
C PHE A 32 -4.24 -5.79 7.96
N LYS A 33 -5.21 -5.02 7.46
CA LYS A 33 -5.63 -5.06 6.05
C LYS A 33 -4.54 -4.56 5.10
N ILE A 34 -3.81 -3.51 5.46
CA ILE A 34 -2.70 -2.98 4.64
C ILE A 34 -1.51 -3.94 4.64
N GLN A 35 -1.19 -4.55 5.78
CA GLN A 35 -0.06 -5.48 5.91
C GLN A 35 -0.34 -6.91 5.44
N HIS A 36 -1.58 -7.21 5.01
CA HIS A 36 -2.00 -8.53 4.50
C HIS A 36 -1.73 -9.66 5.51
N TRP A 37 -1.89 -9.37 6.81
CA TRP A 37 -1.73 -10.38 7.87
C TRP A 37 -2.89 -11.37 7.87
N GLU A 38 -2.64 -12.60 8.32
CA GLU A 38 -3.67 -13.63 8.41
C GLU A 38 -4.79 -13.19 9.38
N GLY A 39 -6.05 -13.32 8.94
CA GLY A 39 -7.20 -12.82 9.69
C GLY A 39 -7.49 -11.32 9.55
N ALA A 40 -6.83 -10.61 8.61
CA ALA A 40 -7.04 -9.18 8.39
C ALA A 40 -8.50 -8.77 8.16
N ASP A 41 -9.25 -9.56 7.39
CA ASP A 41 -10.67 -9.28 7.13
C ASP A 41 -11.51 -9.36 8.40
N LEU A 42 -11.23 -10.34 9.26
CA LEU A 42 -11.92 -10.52 10.53
C LEU A 42 -11.62 -9.35 11.47
N MET A 43 -10.35 -8.92 11.56
CA MET A 43 -9.97 -7.77 12.39
C MET A 43 -10.57 -6.46 11.88
N LEU A 44 -10.65 -6.28 10.55
CA LEU A 44 -11.29 -5.11 9.94
C LEU A 44 -12.80 -5.08 10.23
N ILE A 45 -13.49 -6.22 10.14
CA ILE A 45 -14.92 -6.34 10.46
C ILE A 45 -15.17 -5.98 11.93
N ILE A 46 -14.32 -6.45 12.85
CA ILE A 46 -14.43 -6.12 14.27
C ILE A 46 -14.25 -4.61 14.50
N GLY A 47 -13.25 -3.99 13.87
CA GLY A 47 -13.01 -2.55 13.97
C GLY A 47 -14.20 -1.74 13.47
N LEU A 48 -14.64 -1.99 12.23
CA LEU A 48 -15.77 -1.26 11.64
C LEU A 48 -17.09 -1.50 12.39
N SER A 49 -17.33 -2.70 12.90
CA SER A 49 -18.52 -2.99 13.72
C SER A 49 -18.49 -2.24 15.06
N THR A 50 -17.30 -2.12 15.66
CA THR A 50 -17.11 -1.32 16.89
C THR A 50 -17.45 0.15 16.63
N GLU A 51 -16.99 0.70 15.51
CA GLU A 51 -17.26 2.08 15.11
C GLU A 51 -18.76 2.32 14.83
N ALA A 52 -19.43 1.37 14.17
CA ALA A 52 -20.86 1.45 13.90
C ALA A 52 -21.69 1.51 15.20
N VAL A 53 -21.31 0.72 16.23
CA VAL A 53 -21.98 0.75 17.54
C VAL A 53 -21.72 2.08 18.25
N ILE A 54 -20.50 2.59 18.20
CA ILE A 54 -20.12 3.86 18.82
C ILE A 54 -20.88 5.03 18.20
N PHE A 55 -21.00 5.08 16.86
CA PHE A 55 -21.80 6.11 16.18
C PHE A 55 -23.30 5.97 16.46
N ALA A 56 -23.81 4.75 16.57
CA ALA A 56 -25.20 4.55 16.95
C ALA A 56 -25.48 5.09 18.36
N LEU A 57 -24.54 4.93 19.30
CA LEU A 57 -24.65 5.48 20.65
C LEU A 57 -24.43 7.01 20.69
N SER A 58 -23.58 7.57 19.82
CA SER A 58 -23.32 9.01 19.75
C SER A 58 -24.53 9.81 19.26
N ALA A 59 -25.39 9.20 18.43
CA ALA A 59 -26.63 9.83 17.96
C ALA A 59 -27.59 10.21 19.10
N PHE A 60 -27.47 9.57 20.28
CA PHE A 60 -28.27 9.88 21.46
C PHE A 60 -27.60 10.87 22.41
N GLN A 61 -26.41 11.41 22.06
CA GLN A 61 -25.70 12.38 22.89
C GLN A 61 -26.39 13.76 22.83
N PRO A 62 -26.62 14.43 23.98
CA PRO A 62 -27.18 15.78 23.99
C PRO A 62 -26.26 16.75 23.23
N ASN A 63 -26.87 17.67 22.47
CA ASN A 63 -26.12 18.65 21.69
C ASN A 63 -25.21 19.48 22.61
N HIS A 64 -23.93 19.63 22.24
CA HIS A 64 -22.97 20.37 23.05
C HIS A 64 -23.46 21.82 23.19
N ALA A 65 -23.55 22.31 24.42
CA ALA A 65 -23.95 23.70 24.66
C ALA A 65 -22.90 24.61 24.02
N GLU A 66 -23.31 25.43 23.05
CA GLU A 66 -22.43 26.42 22.46
C GLU A 66 -21.94 27.38 23.58
N PRO A 67 -20.68 27.82 23.52
CA PRO A 67 -20.18 28.83 24.44
C PRO A 67 -21.09 30.06 24.38
N ASP A 68 -21.45 30.60 25.54
CA ASP A 68 -22.28 31.80 25.63
C ASP A 68 -21.49 33.03 25.17
N TRP A 69 -21.40 33.23 23.85
CA TRP A 69 -20.63 34.29 23.21
C TRP A 69 -21.10 35.69 23.61
N ALA A 70 -22.34 35.83 24.09
CA ALA A 70 -22.88 37.07 24.64
C ALA A 70 -22.11 37.55 25.89
N ARG A 71 -21.41 36.63 26.59
CA ARG A 71 -20.55 36.99 27.73
C ARG A 71 -19.25 37.69 27.32
N VAL A 72 -18.78 37.48 26.08
CA VAL A 72 -17.53 38.05 25.55
C VAL A 72 -17.81 39.19 24.56
N TYR A 73 -18.95 39.15 23.87
CA TYR A 73 -19.40 40.18 22.94
C TYR A 73 -20.85 40.55 23.26
N PRO A 74 -21.06 41.54 24.16
CA PRO A 74 -22.41 41.96 24.59
C PRO A 74 -23.31 42.43 23.45
N GLN A 75 -22.72 42.83 22.31
CA GLN A 75 -23.41 43.33 21.12
C GLN A 75 -24.20 42.25 20.35
N LEU A 76 -24.00 40.96 20.68
CA LEU A 76 -24.69 39.82 20.07
C LEU A 76 -25.87 39.31 20.90
N ALA A 77 -26.17 39.94 22.04
CA ALA A 77 -27.30 39.55 22.88
C ALA A 77 -28.63 40.05 22.27
N ASP A 78 -29.67 39.22 22.30
CA ASP A 78 -31.01 39.56 21.78
C ASP A 78 -31.66 40.76 22.49
N ASP A 79 -31.18 41.11 23.69
CA ASP A 79 -31.62 42.25 24.51
C ASP A 79 -30.65 43.44 24.46
N TYR A 80 -29.73 43.47 23.49
CA TYR A 80 -28.79 44.58 23.32
C TYR A 80 -29.51 45.87 22.90
N ALA A 81 -29.93 46.65 23.89
CA ALA A 81 -30.34 48.04 23.72
C ALA A 81 -29.08 48.89 23.48
N GLY A 82 -28.64 48.95 22.23
CA GLY A 82 -27.60 49.89 21.81
C GLY A 82 -27.93 51.31 22.29
N GLU A 83 -26.91 52.04 22.70
CA GLU A 83 -26.99 53.43 23.13
C GLU A 83 -27.39 54.31 21.92
N GLY A 84 -28.68 54.27 21.57
CA GLY A 84 -29.28 55.15 20.59
C GLY A 84 -29.44 56.53 21.20
N LEU A 85 -28.76 57.52 20.64
CA LEU A 85 -28.87 58.93 20.98
C LEU A 85 -30.34 59.36 21.08
N VAL A 86 -30.84 59.59 22.30
CA VAL A 86 -32.17 60.15 22.54
C VAL A 86 -32.03 61.64 22.84
N PRO A 87 -32.35 62.58 21.93
CA PRO A 87 -32.56 63.96 22.33
C PRO A 87 -33.93 64.05 23.01
N ALA A 88 -33.90 64.46 24.27
CA ALA A 88 -35.07 64.68 25.09
C ALA A 88 -35.88 65.91 24.63
N ASN A 89 -37.20 65.81 24.80
CA ASN A 89 -38.19 66.88 24.95
C ASN A 89 -38.95 67.34 23.70
N ALA A 90 -40.12 66.74 23.51
CA ALA A 90 -41.26 67.39 22.86
C ALA A 90 -41.87 68.43 23.82
N ALA A 91 -41.81 69.71 23.45
CA ALA A 91 -42.60 70.77 24.06
C ALA A 91 -43.17 71.68 22.96
N LEU A 92 -44.48 71.90 23.04
CA LEU A 92 -45.26 72.76 22.17
C LEU A 92 -44.68 74.17 22.06
N SER A 93 -44.61 74.68 20.84
CA SER A 93 -44.65 76.12 20.58
C SER A 93 -45.39 76.39 19.29
N ALA A 94 -46.53 77.07 19.44
CA ALA A 94 -47.21 77.77 18.37
C ALA A 94 -46.30 78.90 17.87
N GLY A 95 -45.53 78.57 16.82
CA GLY A 95 -44.79 79.48 15.97
C GLY A 95 -45.12 79.14 14.51
N PRO A 96 -44.83 80.04 13.55
CA PRO A 96 -45.34 79.93 12.19
C PRO A 96 -45.02 78.55 11.61
N SER A 97 -46.04 77.87 11.08
CA SER A 97 -45.90 76.48 10.62
C SER A 97 -44.70 76.35 9.68
N VAL A 98 -43.90 75.30 9.87
CA VAL A 98 -42.77 74.96 8.98
C VAL A 98 -43.26 74.87 7.54
N THR A 99 -44.52 74.46 7.34
CA THR A 99 -45.25 74.47 6.08
C THR A 99 -45.37 75.86 5.47
N GLY A 100 -45.64 76.91 6.26
CA GLY A 100 -45.72 78.30 5.77
C GLY A 100 -44.38 78.91 5.40
N LYS A 101 -43.29 78.57 6.12
CA LYS A 101 -41.92 78.95 5.72
C LYS A 101 -41.44 78.20 4.47
N LEU A 102 -41.88 76.96 4.28
CA LEU A 102 -41.67 76.23 3.03
C LEU A 102 -42.46 76.86 1.87
N ASP A 103 -43.71 77.27 2.10
CA ASP A 103 -44.56 77.94 1.10
C ASP A 103 -43.99 79.32 0.71
N GLU A 104 -43.48 80.07 1.68
CA GLU A 104 -42.77 81.34 1.45
C GLU A 104 -41.43 81.12 0.72
N MET A 105 -40.68 80.05 1.01
CA MET A 105 -39.48 79.69 0.26
C MET A 105 -39.78 79.17 -1.15
N MET A 106 -40.88 78.46 -1.35
CA MET A 106 -41.35 77.99 -2.67
C MET A 106 -41.88 79.12 -3.54
N ARG A 107 -42.34 80.21 -2.92
CA ARG A 107 -42.82 81.42 -3.59
C ARG A 107 -41.71 82.42 -3.86
N ASN A 108 -40.68 82.50 -3.00
CA ASN A 108 -39.56 83.46 -3.14
C ASN A 108 -38.36 82.90 -3.90
N ALA A 109 -38.13 81.58 -3.89
CA ALA A 109 -37.32 80.92 -4.90
C ALA A 109 -38.28 80.55 -6.03
N ASP A 110 -38.02 80.91 -7.28
CA ASP A 110 -38.88 80.62 -8.45
C ASP A 110 -39.06 79.09 -8.71
N ILE A 111 -39.70 78.39 -7.79
CA ILE A 111 -40.01 76.96 -7.87
C ILE A 111 -41.29 76.82 -8.69
N THR A 112 -41.15 77.05 -9.99
CA THR A 112 -42.17 76.75 -10.98
C THR A 112 -42.29 75.23 -11.17
N PRO A 113 -43.45 74.71 -11.60
CA PRO A 113 -43.60 73.29 -11.97
C PRO A 113 -42.52 72.79 -12.94
N GLU A 114 -42.01 73.68 -13.78
CA GLU A 114 -40.91 73.45 -14.71
C GLU A 114 -39.56 73.17 -14.02
N THR A 115 -39.21 73.86 -12.93
CA THR A 115 -37.96 73.63 -12.20
C THR A 115 -37.99 72.35 -11.38
N ILE A 116 -39.15 71.99 -10.83
CA ILE A 116 -39.39 70.69 -10.18
C ILE A 116 -39.27 69.54 -11.20
N ASN A 117 -39.84 69.70 -12.39
CA ASN A 117 -39.74 68.71 -13.46
C ASN A 117 -38.29 68.52 -13.91
N ARG A 118 -37.53 69.62 -14.08
CA ARG A 118 -36.09 69.56 -14.40
C ARG A 118 -35.26 68.90 -13.31
N LEU A 119 -35.59 69.13 -12.04
CA LEU A 119 -34.92 68.46 -10.92
C LEU A 119 -35.24 66.96 -10.90
N GLY A 120 -36.49 66.57 -11.13
CA GLY A 120 -36.90 65.17 -11.25
C GLY A 120 -36.19 64.45 -12.41
N LEU A 121 -36.10 65.09 -13.57
CA LEU A 121 -35.33 64.60 -14.71
C LEU A 121 -33.82 64.49 -14.40
N GLY A 122 -33.28 65.44 -13.64
CA GLY A 122 -31.89 65.41 -13.17
C GLY A 122 -31.60 64.25 -12.20
N LEU A 123 -32.49 64.03 -11.23
CA LEU A 123 -32.40 62.91 -10.29
C LEU A 123 -32.57 61.55 -10.98
N ASN A 124 -33.47 61.45 -11.95
CA ASN A 124 -33.62 60.24 -12.78
C ASN A 124 -32.34 59.96 -13.58
N ARG A 125 -31.76 60.97 -14.22
CA ARG A 125 -30.47 60.81 -14.94
C ARG A 125 -29.32 60.43 -14.02
N LEU A 126 -29.27 60.99 -12.80
CA LEU A 126 -28.26 60.63 -11.82
C LEU A 126 -28.43 59.18 -11.36
N SER A 127 -29.67 58.75 -11.10
CA SER A 127 -30.00 57.36 -10.74
C SER A 127 -29.62 56.38 -11.85
N GLU A 128 -29.92 56.72 -13.10
CA GLU A 128 -29.56 55.92 -14.28
C GLU A 128 -28.05 55.86 -14.50
N THR A 129 -27.34 56.96 -14.25
CA THR A 129 -25.88 57.03 -14.31
C THR A 129 -25.23 56.21 -13.19
N ALA A 130 -25.77 56.28 -11.97
CA ALA A 130 -25.30 55.49 -10.84
C ALA A 130 -25.54 53.99 -11.05
N ALA A 131 -26.70 53.61 -11.62
CA ALA A 131 -26.98 52.24 -12.04
C ALA A 131 -25.99 51.76 -13.11
N SER A 132 -25.74 52.57 -14.15
CA SER A 132 -24.77 52.24 -15.20
C SER A 132 -23.33 52.11 -14.67
N MET A 133 -22.95 52.91 -13.67
CA MET A 133 -21.65 52.80 -13.02
C MET A 133 -21.52 51.54 -12.16
N SER A 134 -22.62 51.11 -11.53
CA SER A 134 -22.70 49.82 -10.84
C SER A 134 -22.55 48.65 -11.81
N ASP A 135 -23.22 48.69 -12.97
CA ASP A 135 -23.12 47.66 -14.01
C ASP A 135 -21.71 47.61 -14.62
N MET A 136 -21.08 48.77 -14.88
CA MET A 136 -19.69 48.85 -15.34
C MET A 136 -18.70 48.25 -14.33
N SER A 137 -18.91 48.50 -13.03
CA SER A 137 -18.10 47.89 -11.97
C SER A 137 -18.25 46.37 -11.94
N GLN A 138 -19.47 45.85 -12.13
CA GLN A 138 -19.71 44.40 -12.21
C GLN A 138 -19.10 43.79 -13.47
N ALA A 139 -19.20 44.46 -14.62
CA ALA A 139 -18.57 44.03 -15.87
C ALA A 139 -17.02 44.01 -15.78
N THR A 140 -16.43 44.96 -15.07
CA THR A 140 -14.98 45.02 -14.82
C THR A 140 -14.54 43.85 -13.93
N ALA A 141 -15.30 43.55 -12.86
CA ALA A 141 -15.05 42.39 -12.01
C ALA A 141 -15.15 41.06 -12.78
N ALA A 142 -16.16 40.92 -13.65
CA ALA A 142 -16.32 39.73 -14.49
C ALA A 142 -15.17 39.57 -15.51
N THR A 143 -14.61 40.67 -16.01
CA THR A 143 -13.47 40.65 -16.95
C THR A 143 -12.18 40.20 -16.27
N GLU A 144 -11.94 40.67 -15.04
CA GLU A 144 -10.80 40.21 -14.24
C GLU A 144 -10.93 38.72 -13.89
N GLU A 145 -12.13 38.29 -13.50
CA GLU A 145 -12.40 36.86 -13.25
C GLU A 145 -12.21 36.02 -14.51
N TYR A 146 -12.65 36.49 -15.68
CA TYR A 146 -12.42 35.81 -16.95
C TYR A 146 -10.93 35.68 -17.26
N ALA A 147 -10.14 36.75 -17.08
CA ALA A 147 -8.70 36.72 -17.29
C ALA A 147 -8.00 35.71 -16.35
N VAL A 148 -8.42 35.65 -15.08
CA VAL A 148 -7.93 34.64 -14.12
C VAL A 148 -8.30 33.23 -14.57
N ARG A 149 -9.56 32.98 -14.93
CA ARG A 149 -10.03 31.66 -15.39
C ARG A 149 -9.32 31.20 -16.66
N VAL A 150 -9.04 32.09 -17.60
CA VAL A 150 -8.27 31.76 -18.82
C VAL A 150 -6.83 31.39 -18.48
N ARG A 151 -6.16 32.13 -17.58
CA ARG A 151 -4.80 31.74 -17.13
C ARG A 151 -4.82 30.38 -16.43
N THR A 152 -5.77 30.16 -15.52
CA THR A 152 -5.92 28.86 -14.83
C THR A 152 -6.22 27.73 -15.82
N ALA A 153 -7.04 27.97 -16.85
CA ALA A 153 -7.29 26.98 -17.89
C ALA A 153 -6.03 26.67 -18.69
N SER A 154 -5.22 27.67 -19.04
CA SER A 154 -3.92 27.45 -19.69
C SER A 154 -2.97 26.62 -18.82
N ASP A 155 -2.90 26.89 -17.52
CA ASP A 155 -2.09 26.09 -16.58
C ASP A 155 -2.60 24.65 -16.48
N GLN A 156 -3.93 24.45 -16.52
CA GLN A 156 -4.53 23.12 -16.55
C GLN A 156 -4.21 22.38 -17.85
N LEU A 157 -4.23 23.06 -18.99
CA LEU A 157 -3.83 22.48 -20.28
C LEU A 157 -2.35 22.06 -20.28
N ASP A 158 -1.47 22.82 -19.65
CA ASP A 158 -0.06 22.46 -19.51
C ASP A 158 0.10 21.19 -18.65
N LYS A 159 -0.65 21.09 -17.54
CA LYS A 159 -0.72 19.87 -16.72
C LYS A 159 -1.25 18.66 -17.50
N ILE A 160 -2.23 18.87 -18.39
CA ILE A 160 -2.75 17.82 -19.28
C ILE A 160 -1.66 17.34 -20.24
N ASN A 161 -0.87 18.25 -20.84
CA ASN A 161 0.25 17.87 -21.71
C ASN A 161 1.30 17.04 -20.96
N VAL A 162 1.65 17.44 -19.73
CA VAL A 162 2.58 16.67 -18.89
C VAL A 162 2.02 15.29 -18.55
N ALA A 163 0.75 15.19 -18.17
CA ALA A 163 0.09 13.92 -17.89
C ALA A 163 0.04 13.01 -19.14
N TYR A 164 -0.21 13.59 -20.32
CA TYR A 164 -0.22 12.86 -21.59
C TYR A 164 1.16 12.32 -21.95
N ALA A 165 2.21 13.13 -21.81
CA ALA A 165 3.60 12.70 -22.00
C ALA A 165 3.98 11.57 -21.03
N SER A 166 3.60 11.69 -19.76
CA SER A 166 3.83 10.62 -18.76
C SER A 166 3.06 9.34 -19.10
N THR A 167 1.85 9.46 -19.63
CA THR A 167 1.03 8.31 -20.04
C THR A 167 1.65 7.61 -21.24
N ALA A 168 2.15 8.37 -22.23
CA ALA A 168 2.85 7.80 -23.38
C ALA A 168 4.13 7.04 -22.96
N ASP A 169 4.90 7.58 -22.00
CA ASP A 169 6.06 6.90 -21.43
C ASP A 169 5.66 5.61 -20.71
N ALA A 170 4.59 5.62 -19.92
CA ALA A 170 4.07 4.43 -19.25
C ALA A 170 3.61 3.34 -20.25
N ILE A 171 2.94 3.73 -21.33
CA ILE A 171 2.52 2.81 -22.41
C ILE A 171 3.75 2.21 -23.10
N SER A 172 4.78 3.03 -23.37
CA SER A 172 6.04 2.55 -23.94
C SER A 172 6.72 1.52 -23.02
N LYS A 173 6.83 1.83 -21.73
CA LYS A 173 7.38 0.90 -20.71
C LYS A 173 6.56 -0.38 -20.58
N MET A 174 5.24 -0.31 -20.72
CA MET A 174 4.36 -1.49 -20.71
C MET A 174 4.57 -2.39 -21.92
N ALA A 175 4.83 -1.81 -23.10
CA ALA A 175 5.17 -2.55 -24.31
C ALA A 175 6.53 -3.27 -24.16
N VAL A 176 7.54 -2.58 -23.61
CA VAL A 176 8.85 -3.18 -23.29
C VAL A 176 8.70 -4.29 -22.25
N SER A 177 7.95 -4.05 -21.17
CA SER A 177 7.70 -5.06 -20.13
C SER A 177 6.97 -6.29 -20.66
N SER A 178 6.15 -6.16 -21.70
CA SER A 178 5.49 -7.30 -22.35
C SER A 178 6.48 -8.14 -23.15
N ALA A 179 7.45 -7.50 -23.81
CA ALA A 179 8.55 -8.20 -24.47
C ALA A 179 9.45 -8.92 -23.46
N ASP A 180 9.79 -8.26 -22.35
CA ASP A 180 10.56 -8.86 -21.25
C ASP A 180 9.83 -10.05 -20.62
N ALA A 181 8.50 -9.98 -20.49
CA ALA A 181 7.70 -11.11 -19.99
C ALA A 181 7.75 -12.31 -20.94
N GLN A 182 7.79 -12.08 -22.25
CA GLN A 182 7.91 -13.15 -23.24
C GLN A 182 9.32 -13.77 -23.23
N GLU A 183 10.36 -12.96 -23.09
CA GLU A 183 11.73 -13.46 -22.94
C GLU A 183 11.90 -14.25 -21.64
N TYR A 184 11.31 -13.76 -20.53
CA TYR A 184 11.27 -14.48 -19.27
C TYR A 184 10.54 -15.83 -19.41
N HIS A 185 9.41 -15.87 -20.11
CA HIS A 185 8.70 -17.11 -20.39
C HIS A 185 9.59 -18.11 -21.17
N ASN A 186 10.31 -17.64 -22.18
CA ASN A 186 11.26 -18.46 -22.94
C ASN A 186 12.38 -19.00 -22.04
N GLN A 187 12.96 -18.18 -21.17
CA GLN A 187 13.99 -18.60 -20.21
C GLN A 187 13.45 -19.65 -19.23
N VAL A 188 12.26 -19.46 -18.66
CA VAL A 188 11.65 -20.42 -17.74
C VAL A 188 11.33 -21.74 -18.43
N GLN A 189 10.87 -21.69 -19.69
CA GLN A 189 10.66 -22.91 -20.48
C GLN A 189 11.98 -23.63 -20.75
N GLY A 190 13.05 -22.89 -21.09
CA GLY A 190 14.40 -23.43 -21.23
C GLY A 190 14.91 -24.09 -19.94
N MET A 191 14.73 -23.41 -18.80
CA MET A 191 15.10 -23.94 -17.48
C MET A 191 14.32 -25.20 -17.13
N THR A 192 13.02 -25.24 -17.42
CA THR A 192 12.17 -26.43 -17.20
C THR A 192 12.66 -27.61 -18.05
N ARG A 193 13.03 -27.36 -19.31
CA ARG A 193 13.60 -28.36 -20.22
C ARG A 193 14.93 -28.90 -19.68
N ASN A 194 15.78 -28.01 -19.18
CA ASN A 194 17.07 -28.37 -18.58
C ASN A 194 16.89 -29.16 -17.28
N LEU A 195 15.94 -28.80 -16.42
CA LEU A 195 15.63 -29.56 -15.20
C LEU A 195 15.06 -30.95 -15.53
N GLY A 196 14.23 -31.06 -16.56
CA GLY A 196 13.77 -32.36 -17.07
C GLY A 196 14.92 -33.22 -17.58
N ALA A 197 15.84 -32.64 -18.35
CA ALA A 197 17.05 -33.32 -18.80
C ALA A 197 17.95 -33.74 -17.62
N LEU A 198 18.06 -32.90 -16.60
CA LEU A 198 18.87 -33.17 -15.41
C LEU A 198 18.29 -34.31 -14.57
N ASN A 199 16.96 -34.40 -14.45
CA ASN A 199 16.31 -35.56 -13.83
C ASN A 199 16.57 -36.85 -14.63
N ALA A 200 16.55 -36.79 -15.97
CA ALA A 200 16.87 -37.95 -16.80
C ALA A 200 18.34 -38.39 -16.63
N VAL A 201 19.27 -37.43 -16.48
CA VAL A 201 20.68 -37.74 -16.14
C VAL A 201 20.78 -38.36 -14.76
N TYR A 202 20.02 -37.89 -13.77
CA TYR A 202 20.02 -38.47 -12.42
C TYR A 202 19.57 -39.94 -12.42
N GLU A 203 18.53 -40.26 -13.18
CA GLU A 203 18.06 -41.63 -13.32
C GLU A 203 19.06 -42.51 -14.08
N MET A 204 19.73 -41.95 -15.09
CA MET A 204 20.82 -42.61 -15.81
C MET A 204 22.04 -42.86 -14.90
N GLU A 205 22.44 -41.90 -14.08
CA GLU A 205 23.53 -42.04 -13.08
C GLU A 205 23.20 -43.12 -12.05
N LEU A 206 21.96 -43.15 -11.53
CA LEU A 206 21.51 -44.21 -10.63
C LEU A 206 21.55 -45.59 -11.31
N GLN A 207 21.15 -45.67 -12.58
CA GLN A 207 21.22 -46.90 -13.36
C GLN A 207 22.67 -47.34 -13.59
N ASP A 208 23.55 -46.41 -13.95
CA ASP A 208 24.97 -46.69 -14.19
C ASP A 208 25.69 -47.10 -12.90
N ALA A 209 25.41 -46.43 -11.78
CA ALA A 209 25.90 -46.84 -10.46
C ALA A 209 25.45 -48.26 -10.10
N ASN A 210 24.20 -48.62 -10.42
CA ASN A 210 23.69 -49.98 -10.18
C ASN A 210 24.39 -51.02 -11.07
N ASN A 211 24.64 -50.68 -12.35
CA ASN A 211 25.43 -51.52 -13.25
C ASN A 211 26.89 -51.66 -12.75
N HIS A 212 27.48 -50.58 -12.24
CA HIS A 212 28.81 -50.56 -11.66
C HIS A 212 28.89 -51.45 -10.41
N LEU A 213 27.89 -51.39 -9.52
CA LEU A 213 27.81 -52.29 -8.36
C LEU A 213 27.70 -53.76 -8.76
N LYS A 214 26.93 -54.09 -9.81
CA LYS A 214 26.87 -55.46 -10.35
C LYS A 214 28.22 -55.91 -10.91
N ALA A 215 28.91 -55.04 -11.66
CA ALA A 215 30.24 -55.32 -12.19
C ALA A 215 31.26 -55.54 -11.05
N MET A 216 31.22 -54.70 -10.01
CA MET A 216 32.03 -54.83 -8.79
C MET A 216 31.76 -56.13 -8.04
N ASN A 217 30.49 -56.50 -7.82
CA ASN A 217 30.15 -57.77 -7.18
C ASN A 217 30.66 -58.98 -7.99
N LYS A 218 30.52 -58.94 -9.31
CA LYS A 218 31.05 -59.99 -10.20
C LYS A 218 32.58 -60.04 -10.16
N PHE A 219 33.24 -58.88 -10.12
CA PHE A 219 34.69 -58.78 -9.97
C PHE A 219 35.16 -59.41 -8.66
N TYR A 220 34.51 -59.09 -7.53
CA TYR A 220 34.83 -59.72 -6.24
C TYR A 220 34.63 -61.23 -6.25
N GLY A 221 33.54 -61.72 -6.87
CA GLY A 221 33.32 -63.17 -7.03
C GLY A 221 34.43 -63.84 -7.83
N ASN A 222 34.81 -63.26 -8.97
CA ASN A 222 35.92 -63.76 -9.78
C ASN A 222 37.26 -63.73 -9.02
N LEU A 223 37.50 -62.69 -8.23
CA LEU A 223 38.72 -62.54 -7.45
C LEU A 223 38.78 -63.56 -6.31
N SER A 224 37.64 -63.83 -5.65
CA SER A 224 37.52 -64.90 -4.65
C SER A 224 37.82 -66.26 -5.27
N MET A 225 37.23 -66.57 -6.43
CA MET A 225 37.53 -67.80 -7.19
C MET A 225 39.01 -67.89 -7.58
N ALA A 226 39.62 -66.79 -8.01
CA ALA A 226 41.04 -66.77 -8.36
C ALA A 226 41.92 -67.04 -7.13
N MET A 227 41.57 -66.50 -5.97
CA MET A 227 42.26 -66.77 -4.71
C MET A 227 42.08 -68.21 -4.23
N GLU A 228 40.90 -68.80 -4.42
CA GLU A 228 40.64 -70.21 -4.15
C GLU A 228 41.49 -71.12 -5.05
N ASN A 229 41.48 -70.88 -6.37
CA ASN A 229 42.33 -71.60 -7.32
C ASN A 229 43.83 -71.47 -7.01
N LEU A 230 44.29 -70.30 -6.56
CA LEU A 230 45.68 -70.11 -6.11
C LEU A 230 46.00 -70.94 -4.86
N THR A 231 45.04 -71.04 -3.94
CA THR A 231 45.19 -71.84 -2.72
C THR A 231 45.25 -73.33 -3.05
N ASP A 232 44.39 -73.80 -3.95
CA ASP A 232 44.40 -75.18 -4.42
C ASP A 232 45.69 -75.51 -5.18
N ALA A 233 46.14 -74.64 -6.08
CA ALA A 233 47.41 -74.81 -6.78
C ALA A 233 48.61 -74.86 -5.81
N SER A 234 48.57 -74.07 -4.73
CA SER A 234 49.59 -74.14 -3.67
C SER A 234 49.58 -75.50 -2.96
N LYS A 235 48.39 -76.06 -2.69
CA LYS A 235 48.23 -77.37 -2.06
C LYS A 235 48.70 -78.51 -2.96
N ASP A 236 48.37 -78.45 -4.24
CA ASP A 236 48.85 -79.41 -5.24
C ASP A 236 50.38 -79.35 -5.39
N THR A 237 50.96 -78.15 -5.34
CA THR A 237 52.42 -77.94 -5.35
C THR A 237 53.08 -78.58 -4.12
N GLU A 238 52.45 -78.49 -2.95
CA GLU A 238 52.94 -79.11 -1.73
C GLU A 238 52.87 -80.65 -1.79
N GLN A 239 51.77 -81.21 -2.32
CA GLN A 239 51.66 -82.65 -2.57
C GLN A 239 52.71 -83.13 -3.58
N PHE A 240 52.88 -82.39 -4.69
CA PHE A 240 53.90 -82.70 -5.69
C PHE A 240 55.30 -82.73 -5.06
N LYS A 241 55.64 -81.76 -4.19
CA LYS A 241 56.91 -81.76 -3.45
C LYS A 241 57.06 -83.01 -2.58
N GLN A 242 56.00 -83.44 -1.88
CA GLN A 242 56.03 -84.66 -1.07
C GLN A 242 56.25 -85.92 -1.91
N GLU A 243 55.55 -86.06 -3.03
CA GLU A 243 55.70 -87.20 -3.94
C GLU A 243 57.08 -87.23 -4.61
N VAL A 244 57.61 -86.08 -5.04
CA VAL A 244 59.00 -85.96 -5.53
C VAL A 244 60.00 -86.34 -4.43
N GLY A 245 59.75 -85.96 -3.17
CA GLY A 245 60.55 -86.37 -2.03
C GLY A 245 60.54 -87.89 -1.82
N ARG A 246 59.36 -88.51 -1.84
CA ARG A 246 59.20 -89.98 -1.78
C ARG A 246 59.88 -90.69 -2.93
N LEU A 247 59.71 -90.21 -4.16
CA LEU A 247 60.36 -90.75 -5.34
C LEU A 247 61.88 -90.72 -5.20
N THR A 248 62.42 -89.59 -4.70
CA THR A 248 63.86 -89.45 -4.42
C THR A 248 64.34 -90.46 -3.38
N GLN A 249 63.58 -90.64 -2.29
CA GLN A 249 63.87 -91.63 -1.25
C GLN A 249 63.87 -93.05 -1.83
N ASN A 250 62.85 -93.40 -2.61
CA ASN A 250 62.72 -94.70 -3.26
C ASN A 250 63.85 -94.96 -4.26
N LEU A 251 64.23 -93.96 -5.07
CA LEU A 251 65.36 -94.04 -5.98
C LEU A 251 66.67 -94.25 -5.22
N HIS A 252 66.86 -93.58 -4.09
CA HIS A 252 68.03 -93.80 -3.24
C HIS A 252 68.06 -95.23 -2.70
N SER A 253 66.95 -95.72 -2.12
CA SER A 253 66.83 -97.11 -1.65
C SER A 253 67.08 -98.13 -2.76
N LEU A 254 66.54 -97.90 -3.97
CA LEU A 254 66.77 -98.75 -5.13
C LEU A 254 68.26 -98.79 -5.49
N ASN A 255 68.91 -97.62 -5.52
CA ASN A 255 70.34 -97.50 -5.82
C ASN A 255 71.22 -98.16 -4.74
N THR A 256 70.82 -98.11 -3.46
CA THR A 256 71.49 -98.85 -2.38
C THR A 256 71.37 -100.36 -2.56
N VAL A 257 70.19 -100.88 -2.93
CA VAL A 257 69.98 -102.31 -3.20
C VAL A 257 70.80 -102.76 -4.42
N TYR A 258 70.79 -101.98 -5.50
CA TYR A 258 71.64 -102.25 -6.67
C TYR A 258 73.13 -102.19 -6.33
N GLY A 259 73.56 -101.23 -5.51
CA GLY A 259 74.93 -101.14 -5.01
C GLY A 259 75.34 -102.36 -4.18
N ASN A 260 74.50 -102.77 -3.23
CA ASN A 260 74.73 -103.96 -2.40
C ASN A 260 74.76 -105.24 -3.23
N MET A 261 73.90 -105.36 -4.26
CA MET A 261 73.95 -106.48 -5.22
C MET A 261 75.22 -106.45 -6.07
N LEU A 262 75.69 -105.29 -6.50
CA LEU A 262 76.93 -105.15 -7.28
C LEU A 262 78.18 -105.49 -6.44
N THR A 263 78.19 -105.09 -5.17
CA THR A 263 79.26 -105.44 -4.22
C THR A 263 79.24 -106.94 -3.91
N ALA A 264 78.05 -107.53 -3.74
CA ALA A 264 77.89 -108.97 -3.56
C ALA A 264 78.23 -109.82 -4.79
N MET A 265 78.25 -109.24 -6.00
CA MET A 265 78.71 -109.92 -7.23
C MET A 265 80.20 -109.71 -7.54
N LYS A 266 80.89 -108.80 -6.83
CA LYS A 266 82.32 -108.50 -7.05
C LYS A 266 83.25 -108.96 -5.92
N GLY A 267 82.70 -109.40 -4.79
CA GLY A 267 83.41 -110.18 -3.76
C GLY A 267 83.17 -111.66 -3.97
#